data_AF-A0A7C7GXR3-F1
#
_entry.id   AF-A0A7C7GXR3-F1
#
_cell.length_a   1.000
_cell.length_b   1.000
_cell.length_c   1.000
_cell.angle_alpha   90.00
_cell.angle_beta   90.00
_cell.angle_gamma   90.00
#
_symmetry.space_group_name_H-M   'P 1'
#
loop_
_entity.id
_entity.type
_entity.pdbx_description
1 polymer ?
#
loop_
_entity_poly.entity_id
_entity_poly.type
_entity_poly.pdbx_seq_one_letter_code
_entity_poly.pdbx_strand_id
1 'polypeptide(L)'
;MVQLTKYHSGIQIQMLGWHTLWAFKKRLIIPGERISKIYYAPDTKLRWWMGWKLLGTHVPGFIVAGTYYGSGKKYFWDVVNAENTIVIELNNYNYDEIHVEVQNPGKTVRLVEDQIK
;
A
#
# COMPACT_ATOMS: atom_id res chain seq x y z
N MET A 1 -5.83 5.15 -5.62
CA MET A 1 -6.85 4.15 -5.26
C MET A 1 -6.52 2.83 -5.94
N VAL A 2 -6.71 1.71 -5.26
CA VAL A 2 -6.37 0.37 -5.73
C VAL A 2 -7.52 -0.61 -5.48
N GLN A 3 -7.44 -1.77 -6.12
CA GLN A 3 -8.29 -2.92 -5.87
C GLN A 3 -7.44 -4.09 -5.37
N LEU A 4 -7.84 -4.71 -4.26
CA LEU A 4 -7.28 -5.95 -3.76
C LEU A 4 -8.15 -7.13 -4.20
N THR A 5 -7.50 -8.20 -4.63
CA THR A 5 -8.14 -9.45 -5.04
C THR A 5 -7.34 -10.64 -4.53
N LYS A 6 -8.00 -11.77 -4.29
CA LYS A 6 -7.31 -13.04 -4.00
C LYS A 6 -6.58 -13.51 -5.25
N TYR A 7 -5.37 -14.00 -5.09
CA TYR A 7 -4.58 -14.55 -6.19
C TYR A 7 -3.78 -15.76 -5.71
N HIS A 8 -4.18 -16.95 -6.16
CA HIS A 8 -3.60 -18.24 -5.73
C HIS A 8 -3.56 -18.37 -4.20
N SER A 9 -2.38 -18.31 -3.60
CA SER A 9 -2.14 -18.42 -2.16
C SER A 9 -1.72 -17.07 -1.55
N GLY A 10 -2.31 -15.98 -2.03
CA GLY A 10 -1.92 -14.63 -1.68
C GLY A 10 -2.87 -13.59 -2.25
N ILE A 11 -2.36 -12.36 -2.35
CA ILE A 11 -3.15 -11.21 -2.78
C ILE A 11 -2.53 -10.52 -3.99
N GLN A 12 -3.40 -9.93 -4.80
CA GLN A 12 -3.02 -9.07 -5.90
C GLN A 12 -3.59 -7.67 -5.66
N ILE A 13 -2.71 -6.68 -5.70
CA ILE A 13 -3.04 -5.26 -5.68
C ILE A 13 -2.98 -4.74 -7.10
N GLN A 14 -4.09 -4.17 -7.57
CA GLN A 14 -4.20 -3.53 -8.88
C GLN A 14 -4.44 -2.03 -8.70
N MET A 15 -3.54 -1.21 -9.23
CA MET A 15 -3.69 0.25 -9.17
C MET A 15 -4.80 0.71 -10.13
N LEU A 16 -5.70 1.57 -9.66
CA LEU A 16 -6.81 2.14 -10.44
C LEU A 16 -6.57 3.63 -10.70
N GLY A 17 -6.78 4.07 -11.95
CA GLY A 17 -6.81 5.50 -12.34
C GLY A 17 -5.54 6.08 -12.98
N TRP A 18 -5.51 7.39 -13.21
CA TRP A 18 -4.42 8.11 -13.90
C TRP A 18 -3.08 8.14 -13.15
N HIS A 19 -3.05 7.70 -11.88
CA HIS A 19 -1.82 7.43 -11.11
C HIS A 19 -0.93 6.32 -11.73
N THR A 20 -1.45 5.59 -12.73
CA THR A 20 -0.71 4.59 -13.51
C THR A 20 0.53 5.16 -14.22
N LEU A 21 0.59 6.46 -14.47
CA LEU A 21 1.76 7.11 -15.07
C LEU A 21 2.98 7.24 -14.12
N TRP A 22 2.78 6.97 -12.82
CA TRP A 22 3.77 7.23 -11.77
C TRP A 22 4.13 5.98 -10.96
N ALA A 23 3.27 4.96 -10.96
CA ALA A 23 3.59 3.64 -10.43
C ALA A 23 4.13 2.76 -11.57
N PHE A 24 5.45 2.62 -11.66
CA PHE A 24 6.15 1.71 -12.59
C PHE A 24 5.69 0.23 -12.55
N LYS A 25 4.77 -0.12 -11.65
CA LYS A 25 4.13 -1.44 -11.55
C LYS A 25 2.62 -1.24 -11.49
N LYS A 26 1.88 -1.70 -12.51
CA LYS A 26 0.40 -1.68 -12.55
C LYS A 26 -0.27 -2.71 -11.64
N ARG A 27 0.52 -3.67 -11.17
CA ARG A 27 0.08 -4.81 -10.37
C ARG A 27 1.20 -5.22 -9.41
N LEU A 28 0.83 -5.55 -8.19
CA LEU A 28 1.71 -6.17 -7.21
C LEU A 28 1.08 -7.47 -6.72
N ILE A 29 1.82 -8.57 -6.78
CA ILE A 29 1.41 -9.86 -6.24
C ILE A 29 2.23 -10.10 -4.98
N ILE A 30 1.56 -10.47 -3.89
CA ILE A 30 2.17 -10.71 -2.59
C ILE A 30 1.72 -12.09 -2.13
N PRO A 31 2.66 -13.04 -1.92
CA PRO A 31 2.33 -14.34 -1.33
C PRO A 31 1.80 -14.16 0.10
N GLY A 32 0.75 -14.90 0.46
CA GLY A 32 0.15 -14.87 1.80
C GLY A 32 1.12 -15.14 2.94
N GLU A 33 2.09 -16.03 2.71
CA GLU A 33 3.18 -16.37 3.66
C GLU A 33 4.11 -15.20 3.99
N ARG A 34 4.12 -14.16 3.15
CA ARG A 34 4.90 -12.94 3.38
C ARG A 34 4.09 -11.87 4.08
N ILE A 35 2.79 -12.06 4.28
CA ILE A 35 1.91 -11.08 4.88
C ILE A 35 1.80 -11.38 6.36
N SER A 36 2.25 -10.46 7.20
CA SER A 36 2.08 -10.58 8.65
C SER A 36 0.69 -10.13 9.09
N LYS A 37 0.17 -9.07 8.46
CA LYS A 37 -1.09 -8.45 8.86
C LYS A 37 -1.68 -7.60 7.75
N ILE A 38 -3.00 -7.56 7.66
CA ILE A 38 -3.75 -6.60 6.84
C ILE A 38 -4.80 -5.95 7.72
N TYR A 39 -4.85 -4.62 7.77
CA TYR A 39 -5.83 -3.91 8.58
C TYR A 39 -6.19 -2.54 8.01
N TYR A 40 -7.39 -2.10 8.35
CA TYR A 40 -7.86 -0.75 8.08
C TYR A 40 -7.17 0.22 9.06
N ALA A 41 -6.49 1.23 8.52
CA ALA A 41 -5.79 2.24 9.31
C ALA A 41 -6.07 3.62 8.72
N PRO A 42 -7.18 4.27 9.11
CA PRO A 42 -7.41 5.66 8.76
C PRO A 42 -6.42 6.51 9.55
N ASP A 43 -5.32 6.91 8.92
CA ASP A 43 -4.29 7.66 9.63
C ASP A 43 -3.92 8.95 8.92
N THR A 44 -4.34 10.06 9.54
CA THR A 44 -3.96 11.42 9.14
C THR A 44 -2.53 11.77 9.54
N LYS A 45 -1.89 11.05 10.48
CA LYS A 45 -0.50 11.30 10.92
C LYS A 45 0.54 10.79 9.93
N LEU A 46 0.23 9.76 9.16
CA LEU A 46 1.12 9.25 8.10
C LEU A 46 1.42 10.30 7.02
N ARG A 47 0.55 11.31 6.83
CA ARG A 47 0.83 12.48 5.95
C ARG A 47 2.07 13.28 6.38
N TRP A 48 2.40 13.28 7.67
CA TRP A 48 3.51 14.07 8.23
C TRP A 48 4.82 13.28 8.36
N TRP A 49 4.75 11.94 8.36
CA TRP A 49 5.89 11.07 8.70
C TRP A 49 6.73 10.61 7.51
N MET A 50 6.57 11.23 6.34
CA MET A 50 7.36 10.88 5.17
C MET A 50 8.76 11.50 5.29
N GLY A 51 9.71 10.69 5.77
CA GLY A 51 11.15 10.98 5.76
C GLY A 51 11.73 11.25 4.36
N TRP A 52 13.06 11.22 4.23
CA TRP A 52 13.75 11.51 2.96
C TRP A 52 13.25 10.60 1.82
N LYS A 53 12.53 11.21 0.88
CA LYS A 53 12.06 10.56 -0.35
C LYS A 53 13.27 10.36 -1.27
N LEU A 54 13.70 9.11 -1.43
CA LEU A 54 14.88 8.75 -2.24
C LEU A 54 14.62 8.87 -3.76
N LEU A 55 13.38 8.74 -4.24
CA LEU A 55 13.04 8.80 -5.68
C LEU A 55 11.60 9.29 -5.92
N GLY A 56 11.42 10.13 -6.95
CA GLY A 56 10.12 10.53 -7.53
C GLY A 56 9.86 12.05 -7.55
N THR A 57 9.31 12.55 -8.66
CA THR A 57 9.07 13.98 -8.92
C THR A 57 8.19 14.60 -7.84
N HIS A 58 8.71 15.62 -7.18
CA HIS A 58 8.02 16.38 -6.15
C HIS A 58 7.05 17.36 -6.84
N VAL A 59 5.75 17.20 -6.61
CA VAL A 59 4.77 18.27 -6.82
C VAL A 59 4.34 18.75 -5.43
N PRO A 60 4.69 20.00 -5.05
CA PRO A 60 4.23 20.59 -3.80
C PRO A 60 2.71 20.47 -3.67
N GLY A 61 2.23 19.92 -2.54
CA GLY A 61 0.79 19.74 -2.27
C GLY A 61 0.21 18.36 -2.64
N PHE A 62 0.96 17.47 -3.29
CA PHE A 62 0.48 16.13 -3.66
C PHE A 62 1.29 15.01 -3.01
N ILE A 63 0.61 14.07 -2.36
CA ILE A 63 1.21 12.81 -1.90
C ILE A 63 1.31 11.90 -3.11
N VAL A 64 2.50 11.85 -3.71
CA VAL A 64 2.75 11.04 -4.92
C VAL A 64 3.07 9.60 -4.52
N ALA A 65 2.38 8.65 -5.14
CA ALA A 65 2.63 7.23 -4.96
C ALA A 65 4.13 6.89 -5.16
N GLY A 66 4.70 6.07 -4.29
CA GLY A 66 6.14 5.83 -4.33
C GLY A 66 6.68 4.94 -3.22
N THR A 67 8.00 4.76 -3.28
CA THR A 67 8.76 4.04 -2.26
C THR A 67 9.41 5.04 -1.31
N TYR A 68 9.22 4.82 -0.01
CA TYR A 68 9.74 5.66 1.06
C TYR A 68 10.61 4.83 2.00
N TYR A 69 11.58 5.48 2.62
CA TYR A 69 12.45 4.88 3.62
C TYR A 69 12.42 5.75 4.88
N GLY A 70 12.22 5.11 6.04
CA GLY A 70 12.14 5.81 7.32
C GLY A 70 12.32 4.83 8.46
N SER A 71 13.03 5.23 9.52
CA SER A 71 13.22 4.40 10.72
C SER A 71 13.72 2.97 10.44
N GLY A 72 14.56 2.80 9.41
CA GLY A 72 15.10 1.50 8.99
C GLY A 72 14.13 0.59 8.21
N LYS A 73 12.92 1.05 7.94
CA LYS A 73 11.89 0.33 7.17
C LYS A 73 11.67 0.97 5.80
N LYS A 74 11.16 0.16 4.88
CA LYS A 74 10.80 0.51 3.51
C LYS A 74 9.31 0.38 3.27
N TYR A 75 8.71 1.48 2.86
CA TYR A 75 7.26 1.63 2.70
C TYR A 75 6.90 1.80 1.23
N PHE A 76 5.87 1.11 0.75
CA PHE A 76 5.17 1.51 -0.46
C PHE A 76 3.97 2.35 -0.06
N TRP A 77 3.80 3.51 -0.68
CA TRP A 77 2.70 4.41 -0.39
C TRP A 77 1.95 4.73 -1.67
N ASP A 78 0.63 4.50 -1.70
CA ASP A 78 -0.29 4.93 -2.75
C ASP A 78 -1.64 5.30 -2.11
N VAL A 79 -1.61 6.39 -1.33
CA VAL A 79 -2.76 6.93 -0.61
C VAL A 79 -2.90 8.42 -0.94
N VAL A 80 -4.08 8.80 -1.42
CA VAL A 80 -4.48 10.21 -1.60
C VAL A 80 -5.44 10.60 -0.48
N ASN A 81 -6.45 9.77 -0.22
CA ASN A 81 -7.37 9.91 0.89
C ASN A 81 -7.02 8.94 2.04
N ALA A 82 -6.48 9.50 3.13
CA ALA A 82 -6.05 8.74 4.30
C ALA A 82 -7.19 7.96 4.99
N GLU A 83 -8.43 8.46 4.93
CA GLU A 83 -9.60 7.81 5.53
C GLU A 83 -9.92 6.45 4.91
N ASN A 84 -9.37 6.16 3.73
CA ASN A 84 -9.64 4.94 2.97
C ASN A 84 -8.43 4.00 2.91
N THR A 85 -7.52 4.11 3.87
CA THR A 85 -6.22 3.41 3.84
C THR A 85 -6.28 2.02 4.46
N ILE A 86 -5.71 1.05 3.76
CA ILE A 86 -5.33 -0.25 4.31
C ILE A 86 -3.80 -0.31 4.41
N VAL A 87 -3.33 -0.90 5.50
CA VAL A 87 -1.92 -1.25 5.71
C VAL A 87 -1.76 -2.75 5.58
N ILE A 88 -0.75 -3.16 4.82
CA ILE A 88 -0.32 -4.54 4.64
C ILE A 88 1.11 -4.61 5.19
N GLU A 89 1.29 -5.27 6.33
CA GLU A 89 2.59 -5.53 6.93
C GLU A 89 3.19 -6.80 6.35
N LEU A 90 4.46 -6.76 5.96
CA LEU A 90 5.15 -7.83 5.27
C LEU A 90 6.42 -8.28 6.01
N ASN A 91 6.70 -9.57 5.92
CA ASN A 91 7.91 -10.19 6.46
C ASN A 91 8.83 -10.64 5.33
N ASN A 92 10.11 -10.29 5.41
CA ASN A 92 11.16 -10.73 4.46
C ASN A 92 10.76 -10.49 2.98
N TYR A 93 10.24 -9.30 2.69
CA TYR A 93 9.83 -8.89 1.35
C TYR A 93 10.46 -7.57 0.91
N ASN A 94 10.20 -7.17 -0.33
CA ASN A 94 10.75 -5.94 -0.92
C ASN A 94 10.27 -4.64 -0.25
N TYR A 95 9.27 -4.71 0.62
CA TYR A 95 8.72 -3.65 1.44
C TYR A 95 8.40 -4.26 2.80
N ASP A 96 8.57 -3.49 3.86
CA ASP A 96 8.11 -3.86 5.21
C ASP A 96 6.61 -3.56 5.35
N GLU A 97 6.13 -2.49 4.71
CA GLU A 97 4.73 -2.08 4.77
C GLU A 97 4.25 -1.51 3.43
N ILE A 98 3.01 -1.82 3.09
CA ILE A 98 2.31 -1.29 1.92
C ILE A 98 1.06 -0.57 2.38
N HIS A 99 0.98 0.72 2.05
CA HIS A 99 -0.09 1.63 2.41
C HIS A 99 -0.84 1.99 1.14
N VAL A 100 -2.11 1.60 1.05
CA VAL A 100 -2.90 1.77 -0.18
C VAL A 100 -4.32 2.22 0.12
N GLU A 101 -4.84 3.11 -0.72
CA GLU A 101 -6.21 3.58 -0.63
C GLU A 101 -7.17 2.64 -1.38
N VAL A 102 -8.23 2.18 -0.72
CA VAL A 102 -9.27 1.32 -1.30
C VAL A 102 -10.66 1.93 -1.14
N GLN A 103 -11.61 1.54 -1.99
CA GLN A 103 -12.96 2.11 -1.96
C GLN A 103 -13.73 1.79 -0.65
N ASN A 104 -13.55 0.58 -0.10
CA ASN A 104 -14.17 0.18 1.15
C ASN A 104 -13.19 -0.66 1.99
N PRO A 105 -12.50 -0.05 2.96
CA PRO A 105 -11.46 -0.74 3.71
C PRO A 105 -11.96 -1.97 4.46
N GLY A 106 -13.07 -1.85 5.19
CA GLY A 106 -13.62 -2.95 5.98
C GLY A 106 -14.03 -4.16 5.14
N LYS A 107 -14.68 -3.94 3.99
CA LYS A 107 -15.00 -5.04 3.05
C LYS A 107 -13.74 -5.63 2.43
N THR A 108 -12.76 -4.81 2.12
CA THR A 108 -11.53 -5.24 1.45
C THR A 108 -10.65 -6.09 2.37
N VAL A 109 -10.47 -5.69 3.64
CA VAL A 109 -9.72 -6.49 4.62
C VAL A 109 -10.37 -7.87 4.77
N ARG A 110 -11.68 -7.92 5.02
CA ARG A 110 -12.43 -9.19 5.15
C ARG A 110 -12.35 -10.06 3.90
N LEU A 111 -12.26 -9.44 2.71
CA LEU A 111 -12.15 -10.18 1.46
C LEU A 111 -10.86 -10.98 1.36
N VAL A 112 -9.75 -10.50 1.94
CA VAL A 112 -8.42 -11.10 1.76
C VAL A 112 -7.83 -11.71 3.03
N GLU A 113 -8.54 -11.63 4.15
CA GLU A 113 -8.10 -12.11 5.46
C GLU A 113 -7.75 -13.61 5.46
N ASP A 114 -8.49 -14.42 4.71
CA ASP A 114 -8.26 -15.87 4.58
C ASP A 114 -7.05 -16.24 3.71
N GLN A 115 -6.40 -15.26 3.06
CA GLN A 115 -5.18 -15.48 2.28
C GLN A 115 -3.91 -15.30 3.11
N ILE A 116 -4.04 -14.81 4.35
CA ILE A 116 -2.92 -14.64 5.28
C ILE A 116 -2.64 -16.00 5.93
N LYS A 117 -1.37 -16.42 5.98
CA LYS A 117 -0.96 -17.69 6.60
C LYS A 117 -0.25 -17.47 7.92
#